data_AF-A0A015SW44-F1
#
_entry.id   AF-A0A015SW44-F1
#
_cell.length_a   1.000
_cell.length_b   1.000
_cell.length_c   1.000
_cell.angle_alpha   90.00
_cell.angle_beta   90.00
_cell.angle_gamma   90.00
#
_symmetry.space_group_name_H-M   'P 1'
#
loop_
_entity.id
_entity.type
_entity.pdbx_description
1 polymer ?
#
loop_
_entity_poly.entity_id
_entity_poly.type
_entity_poly.pdbx_seq_one_letter_code
_entity_poly.pdbx_strand_id
1 'polypeptide(L)' 'MAYIVTGGAGFVGSNMVKKLNDKGINDVIIIDTYSDDKM' A
#
# COMPACT_ATOMS: atom_id res chain seq x y z
N MET A 1 -9.52 -11.69 6.10
CA MET A 1 -8.08 -12.00 5.97
C MET A 1 -7.45 -10.72 5.52
N ALA A 2 -6.68 -10.07 6.40
CA ALA A 2 -6.10 -8.77 6.12
C ALA A 2 -4.76 -8.92 5.39
N TYR A 3 -4.53 -8.13 4.35
CA TYR A 3 -3.24 -8.02 3.68
C TYR A 3 -2.46 -6.84 4.25
N ILE A 4 -1.22 -7.08 4.70
CA ILE A 4 -0.33 -6.01 5.15
C ILE A 4 0.63 -5.67 4.01
N VAL A 5 0.68 -4.41 3.62
CA VAL A 5 1.58 -3.89 2.58
C VAL A 5 2.51 -2.86 3.19
N THR A 6 3.78 -3.24 3.39
CA THR A 6 4.84 -2.31 3.78
C THR A 6 5.33 -1.52 2.56
N GLY A 7 5.58 -0.22 2.68
CA GLY A 7 5.91 0.65 1.54
C GLY A 7 4.72 0.86 0.59
N GLY A 8 3.49 0.70 1.09
CA GLY A 8 2.26 0.71 0.31
C GLY A 8 1.88 2.06 -0.31
N ALA A 9 2.45 3.17 0.15
CA ALA A 9 2.32 4.50 -0.45
C ALA A 9 3.42 4.78 -1.50
N GLY A 10 4.43 3.92 -1.64
CA GLY A 10 5.44 4.01 -2.69
C GLY A 10 4.94 3.60 -4.09
N PHE A 11 5.79 3.72 -5.10
CA PHE A 11 5.44 3.44 -6.51
C PHE A 11 4.90 2.01 -6.72
N VAL A 12 5.63 0.99 -6.26
CA VAL A 12 5.22 -0.41 -6.42
C VAL A 12 4.09 -0.78 -5.45
N GLY A 13 4.19 -0.33 -4.20
CA GLY A 13 3.22 -0.63 -3.16
C GLY A 13 1.82 -0.12 -3.51
N SER A 14 1.71 1.10 -4.03
CA SER A 14 0.41 1.67 -4.42
C SER A 14 -0.25 0.92 -5.58
N ASN A 15 0.54 0.44 -6.55
CA ASN A 15 0.03 -0.40 -7.64
C ASN A 15 -0.40 -1.79 -7.17
N MET A 16 0.31 -2.37 -6.18
CA MET A 16 -0.11 -3.62 -5.56
C MET A 16 -1.44 -3.46 -4.81
N VAL A 17 -1.60 -2.39 -4.02
CA VAL A 17 -2.87 -2.06 -3.34
C VAL A 17 -4.00 -1.87 -4.35
N LYS A 18 -3.76 -1.12 -5.45
CA LYS A 18 -4.72 -0.97 -6.55
C LYS A 18 -5.18 -2.33 -7.08
N LYS A 19 -4.25 -3.25 -7.33
CA LYS A 19 -4.56 -4.58 -7.86
C LYS A 19 -5.28 -5.49 -6.86
N LEU A 20 -5.08 -5.29 -5.56
CA LEU A 20 -5.86 -5.95 -4.50
C LEU A 20 -7.30 -5.43 -4.50
N ASN A 21 -7.48 -4.11 -4.58
CA ASN A 21 -8.80 -3.47 -4.67
C ASN A 21 -9.55 -3.91 -5.94
N ASP A 22 -8.88 -3.99 -7.08
CA ASP A 22 -9.48 -4.48 -8.34
C ASP A 22 -9.98 -5.94 -8.24
N LYS A 23 -9.44 -6.72 -7.29
CA LYS A 23 -9.87 -8.09 -6.98
C LYS A 23 -10.94 -8.16 -5.90
N GLY A 24 -11.45 -7.02 -5.41
CA GLY A 24 -12.42 -6.94 -4.33
C GLY A 24 -11.84 -7.18 -2.92
N ILE A 25 -10.52 -7.11 -2.78
CA ILE A 25 -9.83 -7.26 -1.50
C ILE A 25 -9.61 -5.87 -0.90
N ASN A 26 -10.46 -5.53 0.06
CA ASN A 26 -10.50 -4.16 0.62
C ASN A 26 -9.95 -4.09 2.05
N ASP A 27 -9.75 -5.25 2.69
CA ASP A 27 -9.15 -5.40 4.01
C ASP A 27 -7.61 -5.37 3.89
N VAL A 28 -7.08 -4.17 3.65
CA VAL A 28 -5.66 -3.92 3.39
C VAL A 28 -5.12 -2.90 4.39
N ILE A 29 -4.08 -3.28 5.13
CA ILE A 29 -3.36 -2.42 6.06
C ILE A 29 -2.07 -1.97 5.38
N ILE A 30 -1.90 -0.67 5.21
CA ILE A 30 -0.69 -0.08 4.63
C ILE A 30 0.21 0.39 5.77
N ILE A 31 1.49 -0.01 5.73
CA ILE A 31 2.52 0.50 6.63
C ILE A 31 3.55 1.21 5.76
N ASP A 32 3.69 2.52 5.91
CA ASP A 32 4.71 3.27 5.17
C ASP A 32 5.38 4.30 6.09
N THR A 33 6.62 4.64 5.76
CA THR A 33 7.38 5.68 6.44
C THR A 33 7.51 6.86 5.50
N TYR A 34 6.94 8.00 5.90
CA TYR A 34 7.16 9.27 5.21
C TYR A 34 8.26 10.04 5.94
N SER A 35 9.34 10.35 5.24
CA SER A 35 10.41 11.25 5.70
C SER A 35 10.31 12.53 4.88
N ASP A 36 10.19 13.69 5.54
CA ASP A 36 10.08 15.00 4.91
C ASP A 36 11.31 15.37 4.07
N ASP A 37 12.44 14.70 4.31
CA ASP A 37 13.73 14.91 3.64
C ASP A 37 13.74 14.63 2.13
N LYS A 38 12.60 14.18 1.56
CA LYS A 38 12.44 13.87 0.13
C LYS A 38 11.54 14.86 -0.62
N MET A 39 11.20 16.01 -0.04
CA MET A 39 10.54 17.12 -0.76
C MET A 39 11.55 18.10 -1.35
#